data_AF-A0A1H8M718-F1
#
_entry.id   AF-A0A1H8M718-F1
#
_cell.length_a   1.000
_cell.length_b   1.000
_cell.length_c   1.000
_cell.angle_alpha   90.00
_cell.angle_beta   90.00
_cell.angle_gamma   90.00
#
_symmetry.space_group_name_H-M   'P 1'
#
loop_
_entity.id
_entity.type
_entity.pdbx_description
1 polymer ?
#
loop_
_entity_poly.entity_id
_entity_poly.type
_entity_poly.pdbx_seq_one_letter_code
_entity_poly.pdbx_strand_id
1 'polypeptide(L)'
;MIKKALIILSFFLMITLSPTILAAAEKDYLTEQEVRSISFENLNTIYQDVKGSISHYTEHEFNLLVTQKIRDFLEIEQDTILPLGYELPGGLRITQAEVNLAKSNPGEFTIYGSTALAAINLSEAIYNSGLSQGNGDAFRHAYWNAILVQEFGAVTRGPAYGVERAEIWTTAHESESSGIDKEMDLYNNYVGREIGYFNYTQSRTHISNTLQTLVNQGTLVRIVNNRLVATDSTK
;
A
#
# COMPACT_ATOMS: atom_id res chain seq x y z
N MET A 1 -83.24 -0.99 -19.39
CA MET A 1 -82.78 -1.97 -18.38
C MET A 1 -81.74 -2.86 -19.01
N ILE A 2 -80.46 -2.67 -18.68
CA ILE A 2 -79.36 -3.66 -18.69
C ILE A 2 -78.25 -3.04 -17.84
N LYS A 3 -77.89 -3.73 -16.75
CA LYS A 3 -76.80 -3.43 -15.82
C LYS A 3 -75.47 -3.84 -16.46
N LYS A 4 -74.42 -3.01 -16.39
CA LYS A 4 -72.98 -3.42 -16.36
C LYS A 4 -72.20 -2.34 -15.62
N ALA A 5 -71.94 -2.52 -14.32
CA ALA A 5 -70.74 -3.13 -13.73
C ALA A 5 -69.58 -2.12 -13.60
N LEU A 6 -69.47 -1.56 -12.39
CA LEU A 6 -68.38 -0.71 -11.90
C LEU A 6 -67.15 -1.61 -11.69
N ILE A 7 -66.10 -1.43 -12.50
CA ILE A 7 -64.80 -2.08 -12.28
C ILE A 7 -64.00 -1.16 -11.36
N ILE A 8 -63.86 -1.59 -10.11
CA ILE A 8 -62.91 -1.02 -9.16
C ILE A 8 -61.52 -1.53 -9.58
N LEU A 9 -60.70 -0.65 -10.13
CA LEU A 9 -59.31 -0.94 -10.44
C LEU A 9 -58.48 -0.77 -9.16
N SER A 10 -58.35 -1.83 -8.38
CA SER A 10 -57.43 -1.91 -7.25
C SER A 10 -55.99 -1.98 -7.78
N PHE A 11 -55.30 -0.85 -7.77
CA PHE A 11 -53.84 -0.82 -7.97
C PHE A 11 -53.17 -1.45 -6.75
N PHE A 12 -52.81 -2.72 -6.87
CA PHE A 12 -51.94 -3.41 -5.93
C PHE A 12 -50.52 -2.88 -6.14
N LEU A 13 -50.05 -2.04 -5.21
CA LEU A 13 -48.66 -1.60 -5.14
C LEU A 13 -47.80 -2.82 -4.78
N MET A 14 -47.31 -3.53 -5.80
CA MET A 14 -46.23 -4.51 -5.65
C MET A 14 -44.95 -3.72 -5.37
N ILE A 15 -44.70 -3.40 -4.10
CA ILE A 15 -43.34 -3.10 -3.64
C ILE A 15 -42.58 -4.42 -3.78
N THR A 16 -41.89 -4.60 -4.90
CA THR A 16 -40.87 -5.64 -5.02
C THR A 16 -39.75 -5.24 -4.08
N LEU A 17 -39.78 -5.78 -2.86
CA LEU A 17 -38.61 -5.85 -2.00
C LEU A 17 -37.58 -6.69 -2.77
N SER A 18 -36.61 -6.02 -3.38
CA SER A 18 -35.46 -6.68 -3.98
C SER A 18 -34.82 -7.59 -2.92
N PRO A 19 -34.49 -8.84 -3.28
CA PRO A 19 -33.89 -9.74 -2.34
C PRO A 19 -32.50 -9.21 -1.98
N THR A 20 -32.28 -9.04 -0.68
CA THR A 20 -30.97 -9.12 -0.03
C THR A 20 -29.87 -8.24 -0.61
N ILE A 21 -29.64 -7.09 0.03
CA ILE A 21 -28.26 -6.66 0.30
C ILE A 21 -27.68 -7.75 1.20
N LEU A 22 -27.18 -8.82 0.60
CA LEU A 22 -26.19 -9.65 1.24
C LEU A 22 -25.00 -8.71 1.40
N ALA A 23 -24.65 -8.33 2.63
CA ALA A 23 -23.35 -7.76 2.90
C ALA A 23 -22.35 -8.71 2.25
N ALA A 24 -21.67 -8.26 1.19
CA ALA A 24 -20.59 -9.03 0.60
C ALA A 24 -19.61 -9.28 1.75
N ALA A 25 -19.52 -10.52 2.20
CA ALA A 25 -18.49 -10.88 3.15
C ALA A 25 -17.17 -10.39 2.54
N GLU A 26 -16.43 -9.60 3.31
CA GLU A 26 -15.10 -9.14 2.94
C GLU A 26 -14.30 -10.39 2.53
N LYS A 27 -14.00 -10.53 1.24
CA LYS A 27 -13.41 -11.75 0.71
C LYS A 27 -11.91 -11.69 1.01
N ASP A 28 -11.52 -12.28 2.13
CA ASP A 28 -10.12 -12.60 2.38
C ASP A 28 -9.64 -13.61 1.33
N TYR A 29 -8.54 -13.29 0.66
CA TYR A 29 -7.85 -14.18 -0.29
C TYR A 29 -6.72 -14.96 0.39
N LEU A 30 -6.06 -14.33 1.36
CA LEU A 30 -5.00 -14.91 2.18
C LEU A 30 -5.46 -15.07 3.63
N THR A 31 -4.88 -16.04 4.31
CA THR A 31 -4.91 -16.19 5.76
C THR A 31 -3.88 -15.27 6.41
N GLU A 32 -4.07 -14.91 7.68
CA GLU A 32 -3.06 -14.16 8.43
C GLU A 32 -1.71 -14.88 8.47
N GLN A 33 -1.71 -16.21 8.58
CA GLN A 33 -0.48 -16.99 8.56
C GLN A 33 0.27 -16.81 7.23
N GLU A 34 -0.41 -16.92 6.08
CA GLU A 34 0.22 -16.71 4.78
C GLU A 34 0.82 -15.29 4.64
N VAL A 35 0.09 -14.25 5.09
CA VAL A 35 0.59 -12.86 5.08
C VAL A 35 1.84 -12.70 5.95
N ARG A 36 1.86 -13.31 7.14
CA ARG A 36 2.99 -13.19 8.08
C ARG A 36 4.17 -14.09 7.72
N SER A 37 3.99 -15.07 6.83
CA SER A 37 5.05 -15.99 6.42
C SER A 37 5.79 -15.55 5.16
N ILE A 38 5.19 -14.75 4.29
CA ILE A 38 5.84 -14.32 3.04
C ILE A 38 6.81 -13.14 3.27
N SER A 39 8.02 -13.23 2.73
CA SER A 39 9.04 -12.18 2.82
C SER A 39 8.81 -11.05 1.81
N PHE A 40 9.40 -9.87 2.06
CA PHE A 40 9.30 -8.74 1.13
C PHE A 40 10.10 -8.98 -0.16
N GLU A 41 11.17 -9.77 -0.10
CA GLU A 41 11.93 -10.23 -1.25
C GLU A 41 11.07 -11.13 -2.16
N ASN A 42 10.27 -12.02 -1.57
CA ASN A 42 9.35 -12.87 -2.31
C ASN A 42 8.19 -12.05 -2.89
N LEU A 43 7.61 -11.12 -2.10
CA LEU A 43 6.61 -10.17 -2.62
C LEU A 43 7.15 -9.35 -3.80
N ASN A 44 8.40 -8.88 -3.70
CA ASN A 44 9.05 -8.18 -4.80
C ASN A 44 9.21 -9.10 -6.03
N THR A 45 9.65 -10.34 -5.83
CA THR A 45 9.81 -11.31 -6.92
C THR A 45 8.48 -11.57 -7.63
N ILE A 46 7.41 -11.79 -6.86
CA ILE A 46 6.05 -11.94 -7.40
C ILE A 46 5.63 -10.68 -8.15
N TYR A 47 5.86 -9.50 -7.57
CA TYR A 47 5.51 -8.23 -8.23
C TYR A 47 6.23 -8.07 -9.57
N GLN A 48 7.54 -8.34 -9.63
CA GLN A 48 8.31 -8.22 -10.87
C GLN A 48 7.80 -9.17 -11.96
N ASP A 49 7.33 -10.36 -11.59
CA ASP A 49 6.75 -11.34 -12.51
C ASP A 49 5.40 -10.87 -13.08
N VAL A 50 4.53 -10.28 -12.24
CA VAL A 50 3.16 -9.94 -12.65
C VAL A 50 2.98 -8.52 -13.18
N LYS A 51 3.85 -7.55 -12.83
CA LYS A 51 3.64 -6.11 -13.08
C LYS A 51 3.34 -5.75 -14.53
N GLY A 52 3.95 -6.46 -15.49
CA GLY A 52 3.76 -6.20 -16.93
C GLY A 52 2.41 -6.66 -17.48
N SER A 53 1.65 -7.42 -16.69
CA SER A 53 0.38 -8.05 -17.11
C SER A 53 -0.82 -7.58 -16.29
N ILE A 54 -0.65 -6.68 -15.33
CA ILE A 54 -1.70 -6.28 -14.38
C ILE A 54 -2.94 -5.75 -15.10
N SER A 55 -2.75 -4.96 -16.17
CA SER A 55 -3.83 -4.40 -16.98
C SER A 55 -4.69 -5.43 -17.71
N HIS A 56 -4.27 -6.70 -17.77
CA HIS A 56 -5.01 -7.79 -18.39
C HIS A 56 -6.03 -8.45 -17.45
N TYR A 57 -6.02 -8.11 -16.16
CA TYR A 57 -6.85 -8.73 -15.14
C TYR A 57 -7.80 -7.72 -14.51
N THR A 58 -9.00 -8.18 -14.16
CA THR A 58 -9.78 -7.48 -13.15
C THR A 58 -9.07 -7.53 -11.79
N GLU A 59 -9.40 -6.62 -10.88
CA GLU A 59 -8.85 -6.61 -9.52
C GLU A 59 -9.06 -7.96 -8.81
N HIS A 60 -10.22 -8.60 -9.01
CA HIS A 60 -10.51 -9.91 -8.46
C HIS A 60 -9.58 -11.01 -9.02
N GLU A 61 -9.43 -11.06 -10.35
CA GLU A 61 -8.56 -12.04 -11.02
C GLU A 61 -7.09 -11.81 -10.66
N PHE A 62 -6.66 -10.55 -10.54
CA PHE A 62 -5.31 -10.21 -10.14
C PHE A 62 -5.01 -10.67 -8.71
N ASN A 63 -5.93 -10.43 -7.77
CA ASN A 63 -5.80 -10.91 -6.40
C ASN A 63 -5.76 -12.46 -6.34
N LEU A 64 -6.58 -13.17 -7.13
CA LEU A 64 -6.51 -14.64 -7.20
C LEU A 64 -5.16 -15.14 -7.74
N LEU A 65 -4.66 -14.53 -8.82
CA LEU A 65 -3.36 -14.87 -9.41
C LEU A 65 -2.23 -14.69 -8.39
N VAL A 66 -2.20 -13.55 -7.72
CA VAL A 66 -1.16 -13.22 -6.74
C VAL A 66 -1.26 -14.12 -5.51
N THR A 67 -2.47 -14.43 -5.03
CA THR A 67 -2.66 -15.41 -3.96
C THR A 67 -2.08 -16.76 -4.32
N GLN A 68 -2.31 -17.27 -5.53
CA GLN A 68 -1.73 -18.54 -5.95
C GLN A 68 -0.20 -18.47 -5.93
N LYS A 69 0.39 -17.40 -6.48
CA LYS A 69 1.86 -17.22 -6.47
C LYS A 69 2.44 -17.16 -5.06
N ILE A 70 1.78 -16.47 -4.12
CA ILE A 70 2.21 -16.44 -2.72
C ILE A 70 2.21 -17.86 -2.14
N ARG A 71 1.15 -18.63 -2.35
CA ARG A 71 1.07 -20.03 -1.89
C ARG A 71 2.17 -20.90 -2.49
N ASP A 72 2.42 -20.78 -3.79
CA ASP A 72 3.48 -21.52 -4.47
C ASP A 72 4.86 -21.24 -3.83
N PHE A 73 5.15 -19.98 -3.48
CA PHE A 73 6.38 -19.63 -2.75
C PHE A 73 6.43 -20.25 -1.35
N LEU A 74 5.33 -20.18 -0.60
CA LEU A 74 5.28 -20.72 0.77
C LEU A 74 5.35 -22.25 0.81
N GLU A 75 4.83 -22.94 -0.19
CA GLU A 75 4.96 -24.40 -0.34
C GLU A 75 6.42 -24.82 -0.61
N ILE A 76 7.14 -24.07 -1.45
CA ILE A 76 8.57 -24.29 -1.71
C ILE A 76 9.41 -24.05 -0.44
N GLU A 77 9.07 -23.02 0.33
CA GLU A 77 9.82 -22.65 1.54
C GLU A 77 9.54 -23.56 2.73
N GLN A 78 8.44 -24.34 2.76
CA GLN A 78 8.23 -25.35 3.81
C GLN A 78 9.31 -26.45 3.84
N ASP A 79 10.00 -26.70 2.72
CA ASP A 79 11.15 -27.62 2.66
C ASP A 79 12.46 -26.98 3.17
N THR A 80 12.46 -25.66 3.40
CA THR A 80 13.58 -24.89 3.95
C THR A 80 13.11 -24.13 5.18
N ILE A 81 13.18 -24.75 6.36
CA ILE A 81 12.73 -24.18 7.64
C ILE A 81 13.19 -22.72 7.79
N LEU A 82 12.29 -21.76 7.53
CA LEU A 82 12.47 -20.37 7.93
C LEU A 82 11.86 -20.22 9.33
N PRO A 83 12.64 -19.81 10.34
CA PRO A 83 12.10 -19.58 11.67
C PRO A 83 11.07 -18.44 11.63
N LEU A 84 9.91 -18.71 12.21
CA LEU A 84 8.82 -17.77 12.42
C LEU A 84 9.35 -16.53 13.15
N GLY A 85 9.32 -15.36 12.51
CA GLY A 85 9.66 -14.07 13.14
C GLY A 85 10.98 -13.43 12.68
N TYR A 86 11.27 -13.44 11.37
CA TYR A 86 12.42 -12.68 10.85
C TYR A 86 12.12 -11.18 10.85
N GLU A 87 12.90 -10.41 11.61
CA GLU A 87 13.01 -8.97 11.40
C GLU A 87 13.72 -8.75 10.06
N LEU A 88 12.98 -8.25 9.07
CA LEU A 88 13.56 -7.86 7.79
C LEU A 88 14.61 -6.75 8.00
N PRO A 89 15.67 -6.68 7.18
CA PRO A 89 16.58 -5.54 7.16
C PRO A 89 15.77 -4.23 7.08
N GLY A 90 15.94 -3.34 8.05
CA GLY A 90 15.14 -2.11 8.19
C GLY A 90 13.99 -2.16 9.21
N GLY A 91 13.79 -3.28 9.93
CA GLY A 91 12.85 -3.34 11.06
C GLY A 91 11.37 -3.42 10.68
N LEU A 92 11.06 -3.83 9.44
CA LEU A 92 9.69 -3.91 8.93
C LEU A 92 8.90 -5.02 9.65
N ARG A 93 8.20 -4.64 10.71
CA ARG A 93 7.11 -5.43 11.29
C ARG A 93 5.80 -4.97 10.67
N ILE A 94 5.07 -5.89 10.03
CA ILE A 94 3.73 -5.61 9.52
C ILE A 94 2.74 -5.51 10.70
N THR A 95 2.06 -4.38 10.82
CA THR A 95 1.00 -4.12 11.80
C THR A 95 -0.23 -4.99 11.51
N GLN A 96 -1.12 -5.14 12.50
CA GLN A 96 -2.38 -5.86 12.25
C GLN A 96 -3.25 -5.17 11.18
N ALA A 97 -3.18 -3.84 11.06
CA ALA A 97 -3.93 -3.10 10.04
C ALA A 97 -3.45 -3.45 8.63
N GLU A 98 -2.14 -3.51 8.41
CA GLU A 98 -1.55 -3.96 7.14
C GLU A 98 -1.86 -5.43 6.85
N VAL A 99 -1.87 -6.30 7.88
CA VAL A 99 -2.27 -7.70 7.71
C VAL A 99 -3.69 -7.80 7.19
N ASN A 100 -4.63 -7.05 7.76
CA ASN A 100 -6.02 -7.05 7.30
C ASN A 100 -6.13 -6.55 5.85
N LEU A 101 -5.38 -5.50 5.48
CA LEU A 101 -5.32 -5.03 4.10
C LEU A 101 -4.76 -6.09 3.15
N ALA A 102 -3.66 -6.76 3.53
CA ALA A 102 -3.01 -7.78 2.73
C ALA A 102 -3.90 -9.00 2.48
N LYS A 103 -4.67 -9.42 3.49
CA LYS A 103 -5.63 -10.53 3.36
C LYS A 103 -6.66 -10.27 2.27
N SER A 104 -7.17 -9.04 2.22
CA SER A 104 -8.19 -8.62 1.24
C SER A 104 -7.60 -8.13 -0.09
N ASN A 105 -6.32 -7.75 -0.15
CA ASN A 105 -5.67 -7.14 -1.33
C ASN A 105 -4.26 -7.71 -1.63
N PRO A 106 -4.11 -9.01 -1.93
CA PRO A 106 -2.81 -9.62 -2.23
C PRO A 106 -2.02 -8.93 -3.34
N GLY A 107 -2.69 -8.49 -4.40
CA GLY A 107 -2.04 -7.80 -5.51
C GLY A 107 -1.39 -6.49 -5.05
N GLU A 108 -2.12 -5.70 -4.28
CA GLU A 108 -1.58 -4.48 -3.67
C GLU A 108 -0.49 -4.77 -2.64
N PHE A 109 -0.59 -5.88 -1.91
CA PHE A 109 0.45 -6.28 -0.96
C PHE A 109 1.81 -6.53 -1.64
N THR A 110 1.81 -7.09 -2.85
CA THR A 110 3.07 -7.25 -3.61
C THR A 110 3.68 -5.92 -4.06
N ILE A 111 2.85 -4.95 -4.45
CA ILE A 111 3.27 -3.57 -4.77
C ILE A 111 3.86 -2.91 -3.53
N TYR A 112 3.14 -3.02 -2.41
CA TYR A 112 3.53 -2.49 -1.11
C TYR A 112 4.91 -3.00 -0.66
N GLY A 113 5.09 -4.32 -0.65
CA GLY A 113 6.37 -4.93 -0.27
C GLY A 113 7.51 -4.59 -1.24
N SER A 114 7.25 -4.64 -2.56
CA SER A 114 8.26 -4.31 -3.58
C SER A 114 8.75 -2.86 -3.48
N THR A 115 7.83 -1.92 -3.27
CA THR A 115 8.17 -0.50 -3.15
C THR A 115 8.86 -0.18 -1.82
N ALA A 116 8.45 -0.82 -0.72
CA ALA A 116 9.13 -0.69 0.57
C ALA A 116 10.60 -1.13 0.47
N LEU A 117 10.85 -2.31 -0.13
CA LEU A 117 12.20 -2.82 -0.36
C LEU A 117 13.03 -1.87 -1.25
N ALA A 118 12.42 -1.32 -2.31
CA ALA A 118 13.08 -0.35 -3.17
C ALA A 118 13.46 0.94 -2.42
N ALA A 119 12.62 1.40 -1.49
CA ALA A 119 12.87 2.60 -0.70
C ALA A 119 13.95 2.40 0.37
N ILE A 120 13.96 1.25 1.05
CA ILE A 120 15.02 0.87 1.98
C ILE A 120 16.37 0.88 1.26
N ASN A 121 16.49 0.07 0.20
CA ASN A 121 17.74 -0.08 -0.54
C ASN A 121 18.27 1.27 -1.05
N LEU A 122 17.39 2.13 -1.57
CA LEU A 122 17.80 3.43 -2.07
C LEU A 122 18.21 4.39 -0.95
N SER A 123 17.48 4.38 0.18
CA SER A 123 17.83 5.21 1.33
C SER A 123 19.20 4.84 1.91
N GLU A 124 19.48 3.55 2.06
CA GLU A 124 20.77 3.03 2.56
C GLU A 124 21.92 3.29 1.58
N ALA A 125 21.64 3.31 0.27
CA ALA A 125 22.65 3.65 -0.74
C ALA A 125 23.01 5.14 -0.75
N ILE A 126 22.09 6.03 -0.36
CA ILE A 126 22.28 7.49 -0.41
C ILE A 126 22.78 8.05 0.93
N TYR A 127 22.27 7.51 2.05
CA TYR A 127 22.51 8.02 3.39
C TYR A 127 23.35 7.01 4.19
N ASN A 128 24.47 7.48 4.75
CA ASN A 128 25.33 6.66 5.60
C ASN A 128 24.95 6.76 7.08
N SER A 129 24.05 7.69 7.42
CA SER A 129 23.53 7.92 8.76
C SER A 129 22.06 8.39 8.72
N GLY A 130 21.42 8.50 9.90
CA GLY A 130 20.05 9.02 9.99
C GLY A 130 18.99 8.15 9.31
N LEU A 131 19.23 6.84 9.19
CA LEU A 131 18.29 5.85 8.67
C LEU A 131 17.11 5.56 9.61
N SER A 132 17.19 6.04 10.86
CA SER A 132 16.08 6.12 11.81
C SER A 132 16.02 7.56 12.31
N GLN A 133 14.83 8.15 12.31
CA GLN A 133 14.53 9.50 12.81
C GLN A 133 15.29 10.65 12.13
N GLY A 134 16.08 10.38 11.09
CA GLY A 134 16.98 11.34 10.44
C GLY A 134 16.63 11.64 8.98
N ASN A 135 17.57 12.25 8.25
CA ASN A 135 17.36 12.59 6.84
C ASN A 135 17.14 11.37 5.93
N GLY A 136 17.84 10.26 6.21
CA GLY A 136 17.68 9.02 5.46
C GLY A 136 16.31 8.39 5.67
N ASP A 137 15.79 8.45 6.90
CA ASP A 137 14.44 8.01 7.26
C ASP A 137 13.37 8.87 6.58
N ALA A 138 13.48 10.19 6.71
CA ALA A 138 12.58 11.14 6.06
C ALA A 138 12.53 10.93 4.54
N PHE A 139 13.70 10.78 3.90
CA PHE A 139 13.81 10.43 2.49
C PHE A 139 13.11 9.12 2.16
N ARG A 140 13.35 8.06 2.95
CA ARG A 140 12.77 6.73 2.73
C ARG A 140 11.24 6.78 2.74
N HIS A 141 10.63 7.41 3.75
CA HIS A 141 9.18 7.56 3.86
C HIS A 141 8.57 8.30 2.66
N ALA A 142 9.17 9.43 2.29
CA ALA A 142 8.68 10.22 1.17
C ALA A 142 8.88 9.51 -0.18
N TYR A 143 10.03 8.87 -0.40
CA TYR A 143 10.31 8.14 -1.63
C TYR A 143 9.40 6.93 -1.78
N TRP A 144 9.20 6.17 -0.70
CA TRP A 144 8.28 5.06 -0.68
C TRP A 144 6.85 5.47 -1.06
N ASN A 145 6.33 6.53 -0.43
CA ASN A 145 5.00 7.05 -0.75
C ASN A 145 4.91 7.54 -2.20
N ALA A 146 5.94 8.22 -2.71
CA ALA A 146 5.95 8.71 -4.09
C ALA A 146 5.84 7.56 -5.11
N ILE A 147 6.60 6.48 -4.91
CA ILE A 147 6.54 5.33 -5.82
C ILE A 147 5.29 4.46 -5.59
N LEU A 148 4.74 4.40 -4.37
CA LEU A 148 3.44 3.78 -4.12
C LEU A 148 2.34 4.44 -4.97
N VAL A 149 2.32 5.77 -5.04
CA VAL A 149 1.36 6.50 -5.88
C VAL A 149 1.49 6.09 -7.35
N GLN A 150 2.72 5.97 -7.85
CA GLN A 150 2.95 5.53 -9.24
C GLN A 150 2.46 4.11 -9.47
N GLU A 151 2.87 3.16 -8.63
CA GLU A 151 2.59 1.75 -8.85
C GLU A 151 1.09 1.44 -8.64
N PHE A 152 0.47 1.95 -7.58
CA PHE A 152 -0.99 1.78 -7.40
C PHE A 152 -1.79 2.47 -8.50
N GLY A 153 -1.40 3.67 -8.92
CA GLY A 153 -2.09 4.36 -10.02
C GLY A 153 -1.91 3.66 -11.37
N ALA A 154 -0.75 3.03 -11.60
CA ALA A 154 -0.43 2.30 -12.83
C ALA A 154 -1.22 1.01 -12.95
N VAL A 155 -1.45 0.34 -11.81
CA VAL A 155 -2.33 -0.82 -11.71
C VAL A 155 -3.79 -0.43 -11.96
N THR A 156 -4.19 0.75 -11.51
CA THR A 156 -5.59 1.13 -11.50
C THR A 156 -5.75 2.65 -11.49
N ARG A 157 -6.36 3.19 -12.55
CA ARG A 157 -7.20 4.41 -12.46
C ARG A 157 -6.45 5.75 -12.26
N GLY A 158 -5.11 5.78 -12.35
CA GLY A 158 -4.32 7.02 -12.43
C GLY A 158 -3.89 7.60 -11.07
N PRO A 159 -3.28 8.80 -11.07
CA PRO A 159 -2.55 9.30 -9.90
C PRO A 159 -3.43 9.54 -8.66
N ALA A 160 -4.69 9.95 -8.84
CA ALA A 160 -5.60 10.17 -7.72
C ALA A 160 -5.91 8.88 -6.96
N TYR A 161 -6.14 7.78 -7.69
CA TYR A 161 -6.31 6.46 -7.08
C TYR A 161 -5.02 5.99 -6.41
N GLY A 162 -3.87 6.25 -7.06
CA GLY A 162 -2.57 5.97 -6.47
C GLY A 162 -2.35 6.64 -5.11
N VAL A 163 -2.73 7.92 -4.99
CA VAL A 163 -2.68 8.67 -3.72
C VAL A 163 -3.56 8.04 -2.66
N GLU A 164 -4.82 7.74 -3.00
CA GLU A 164 -5.78 7.12 -2.07
C GLU A 164 -5.26 5.79 -1.52
N ARG A 165 -4.79 4.89 -2.41
CA ARG A 165 -4.26 3.58 -1.98
C ARG A 165 -2.96 3.70 -1.21
N ALA A 166 -2.05 4.59 -1.63
CA ALA A 166 -0.82 4.85 -0.90
C ALA A 166 -1.10 5.34 0.52
N GLU A 167 -2.09 6.24 0.70
CA GLU A 167 -2.50 6.72 2.01
C GLU A 167 -3.09 5.62 2.89
N ILE A 168 -3.94 4.75 2.35
CA ILE A 168 -4.57 3.66 3.11
C ILE A 168 -3.50 2.69 3.64
N TRP A 169 -2.58 2.26 2.78
CA TRP A 169 -1.51 1.35 3.17
C TRP A 169 -0.52 1.97 4.15
N THR A 170 -0.10 3.22 3.92
CA THR A 170 0.87 3.89 4.79
C THR A 170 0.25 4.35 6.12
N THR A 171 -1.05 4.67 6.15
CA THR A 171 -1.76 4.91 7.43
C THR A 171 -1.89 3.62 8.25
N ALA A 172 -2.10 2.48 7.58
CA ALA A 172 -2.09 1.18 8.25
C ALA A 172 -0.71 0.87 8.84
N HIS A 173 0.37 1.17 8.10
CA HIS A 173 1.75 1.07 8.61
C HIS A 173 1.97 1.89 9.89
N GLU A 174 1.49 3.13 9.90
CA GLU A 174 1.58 4.02 11.07
C GLU A 174 0.56 3.71 12.18
N SER A 175 -0.19 2.62 12.11
CA SER A 175 -1.29 2.36 13.06
C SER A 175 -0.81 2.05 14.48
N GLU A 176 0.38 1.46 14.61
CA GLU A 176 1.00 1.09 15.89
C GLU A 176 2.08 2.10 16.34
N SER A 177 2.45 3.09 15.51
CA SER A 177 3.36 4.18 15.88
C SER A 177 2.63 5.24 16.73
N SER A 178 3.40 6.04 17.48
CA SER A 178 2.82 7.07 18.36
C SER A 178 3.79 8.23 18.60
N GLY A 179 3.27 9.34 19.12
CA GLY A 179 4.07 10.50 19.47
C GLY A 179 4.76 11.14 18.26
N ILE A 180 5.96 11.64 18.49
CA ILE A 180 6.69 12.47 17.52
C ILE A 180 7.19 11.68 16.31
N ASP A 181 7.45 10.38 16.47
CA ASP A 181 7.80 9.47 15.38
C ASP A 181 6.66 9.41 14.35
N LYS A 182 5.44 9.13 14.82
CA LYS A 182 4.25 9.11 13.97
C LYS A 182 3.99 10.44 13.27
N GLU A 183 4.22 11.56 13.95
CA GLU A 183 4.05 12.89 13.34
C GLU A 183 5.06 13.13 12.21
N MET A 184 6.33 12.72 12.41
CA MET A 184 7.38 12.77 11.39
C MET A 184 7.00 11.93 10.17
N ASP A 185 6.62 10.68 10.40
CA ASP A 185 6.34 9.71 9.35
C ASP A 185 5.11 10.11 8.55
N LEU A 186 4.01 10.51 9.19
CA LEU A 186 2.80 10.97 8.52
C LEU A 186 3.06 12.21 7.63
N TYR A 187 3.86 13.17 8.11
CA TYR A 187 4.21 14.34 7.31
C TYR A 187 5.05 13.97 6.09
N ASN A 188 6.11 13.16 6.27
CA ASN A 188 6.98 12.76 5.18
C ASN A 188 6.25 11.86 4.18
N ASN A 189 5.36 10.99 4.65
CA ASN A 189 4.46 10.18 3.83
C ASN A 189 3.58 11.09 2.94
N TYR A 190 2.95 12.12 3.52
CA TYR A 190 2.14 13.10 2.79
C TYR A 190 2.95 13.82 1.70
N VAL A 191 4.13 14.36 2.04
CA VAL A 191 5.01 15.02 1.05
C VAL A 191 5.37 14.05 -0.08
N GLY A 192 5.67 12.79 0.25
CA GLY A 192 5.91 11.75 -0.74
C GLY A 192 4.76 11.55 -1.71
N ARG A 193 3.51 11.47 -1.21
CA ARG A 193 2.32 11.31 -2.05
C ARG A 193 2.11 12.49 -2.99
N GLU A 194 2.30 13.71 -2.51
CA GLU A 194 2.23 14.92 -3.35
C GLU A 194 3.26 14.88 -4.49
N ILE A 195 4.51 14.51 -4.17
CA ILE A 195 5.56 14.37 -5.19
C ILE A 195 5.22 13.26 -6.19
N GLY A 196 4.71 12.12 -5.72
CA GLY A 196 4.23 11.03 -6.57
C GLY A 196 3.09 11.46 -7.50
N TYR A 197 2.15 12.27 -7.01
CA TYR A 197 1.03 12.79 -7.81
C TYR A 197 1.50 13.73 -8.92
N PHE A 198 2.30 14.75 -8.58
CA PHE A 198 2.76 15.75 -9.56
C PHE A 198 3.83 15.20 -10.52
N ASN A 199 4.55 14.15 -10.13
CA ASN A 199 5.57 13.50 -10.94
C ASN A 199 5.14 12.09 -11.40
N TYR A 200 3.84 11.85 -11.51
CA TYR A 200 3.29 10.51 -11.72
C TYR A 200 3.87 9.76 -12.92
N THR A 201 4.16 10.44 -14.03
CA THR A 201 4.73 9.81 -15.24
C THR A 201 6.26 9.90 -15.30
N GLN A 202 6.92 10.43 -14.27
CA GLN A 202 8.37 10.61 -14.25
C GLN A 202 9.08 9.33 -13.83
N SER A 203 10.37 9.22 -14.15
CA SER A 203 11.17 8.07 -13.75
C SER A 203 11.41 8.05 -12.24
N ARG A 204 11.63 6.85 -11.68
CA ARG A 204 12.05 6.70 -10.27
C ARG A 204 13.29 7.52 -9.93
N THR A 205 14.23 7.65 -10.86
CA THR A 205 15.44 8.50 -10.70
C THR A 205 15.09 9.99 -10.59
N HIS A 206 14.12 10.48 -11.38
CA HIS A 206 13.66 11.86 -11.26
C HIS A 206 13.00 12.11 -9.90
N ILE A 207 12.14 11.19 -9.45
CA ILE A 207 11.49 11.27 -8.14
C ILE A 207 12.53 11.24 -7.01
N SER A 208 13.49 10.32 -7.04
CA SER A 208 14.53 10.24 -6.02
C SER A 208 15.41 11.49 -5.99
N ASN A 209 15.74 12.07 -7.14
CA ASN A 209 16.53 13.30 -7.20
C ASN A 209 15.73 14.48 -6.65
N THR A 210 14.45 14.59 -7.00
CA THR A 210 13.54 15.62 -6.48
C THR A 210 13.45 15.55 -4.96
N LEU A 211 13.24 14.35 -4.40
CA LEU A 211 13.13 14.17 -2.95
C LEU A 211 14.45 14.43 -2.22
N GLN A 212 15.60 14.05 -2.79
CA GLN A 212 16.90 14.43 -2.22
C GLN A 212 17.08 15.95 -2.17
N THR A 213 16.65 16.67 -3.21
CA THR A 213 16.66 18.14 -3.20
C THR A 213 15.78 18.70 -2.09
N LEU A 214 14.57 18.15 -1.90
CA LEU A 214 13.65 18.58 -0.84
C LEU A 214 14.18 18.29 0.56
N VAL A 215 14.85 17.15 0.76
CA VAL A 215 15.55 16.85 2.01
C VAL A 215 16.63 17.90 2.29
N ASN A 216 17.50 18.16 1.31
CA ASN A 216 18.58 19.14 1.44
C ASN A 216 18.08 20.57 1.71
N GLN A 217 16.87 20.90 1.22
CA GLN A 217 16.23 22.21 1.40
C GLN A 217 15.42 22.34 2.69
N GLY A 218 15.31 21.27 3.49
CA GLY A 218 14.53 21.27 4.73
C GLY A 218 13.02 21.28 4.53
N THR A 219 12.55 20.75 3.40
CA THR A 219 11.10 20.60 3.14
C THR A 219 10.50 19.43 3.92
N LEU A 220 11.27 18.37 4.13
CA LEU A 220 10.89 17.22 4.96
C LEU A 220 11.21 17.50 6.43
N VAL A 221 10.73 16.64 7.32
CA VAL A 221 11.00 16.73 8.76
C VAL A 221 11.73 15.50 9.27
N ARG A 222 12.52 15.70 10.32
CA ARG A 222 13.25 14.68 11.07
C ARG A 222 13.16 14.95 12.56
N ILE A 223 13.64 14.04 13.39
CA ILE A 223 13.65 14.22 14.84
C ILE A 223 15.07 14.54 15.33
N VAL A 224 15.20 15.65 16.06
CA VAL A 224 16.44 16.04 16.75
C VAL A 224 16.09 16.51 18.14
N ASN A 225 16.74 15.93 19.16
CA ASN A 225 16.49 16.28 20.57
C ASN A 225 14.99 16.21 20.94
N ASN A 226 14.32 15.15 20.50
CA ASN A 226 12.88 14.90 20.73
C ASN A 226 11.98 16.05 20.21
N ARG A 227 12.35 16.65 19.07
CA ARG A 227 11.59 17.70 18.38
C ARG A 227 11.60 17.45 16.87
N LEU A 228 10.48 17.74 16.22
CA LEU A 228 10.42 17.83 14.76
C LEU A 228 11.21 19.05 14.32
N VAL A 229 12.18 18.82 13.46
CA VAL A 229 12.99 19.86 12.83
C VAL A 229 13.03 19.61 11.33
N ALA A 230 13.24 20.67 10.56
CA ALA A 230 13.48 20.53 9.13
C ALA A 230 14.68 19.59 8.87
N THR A 231 14.59 18.81 7.80
CA THR A 231 15.75 18.10 7.26
C THR A 231 16.83 19.08 6.80
N ASP A 232 18.02 18.57 6.51
CA ASP A 232 19.13 19.38 6.00
C ASP A 232 19.97 18.57 5.00
N SER A 233 21.15 19.08 4.64
CA SER A 233 22.05 18.42 3.68
C SER A 233 22.94 17.34 4.29
N THR A 234 22.75 16.96 5.57
CA THR A 234 23.55 15.88 6.18
C THR A 234 23.18 14.51 5.58
N LYS A 235 24.17 13.65 5.41
CA LYS A 235 24.07 12.31 4.80
C LYS A 235 24.36 11.22 5.82
#